data_AF-A0AAP8GG96-F1
#
_entry.id   AF-A0AAP8GG96-F1
#
_cell.length_a   1.000
_cell.length_b   1.000
_cell.length_c   1.000
_cell.angle_alpha   90.00
_cell.angle_beta   90.00
_cell.angle_gamma   90.00
#
_symmetry.space_group_name_H-M   'P 1'
#
loop_
_entity.id
_entity.type
_entity.pdbx_description
1 polymer ?
#
loop_
_entity_poly.entity_id
_entity_poly.type
_entity_poly.pdbx_seq_one_letter_code
_entity_poly.pdbx_strand_id
1 'polypeptide(L)' 'RLDDGTHCEEASSLAEHKLQDVREKMADLARMEAVLSDLVCACHSRQGNVSCPLIASLQGGTSLAGASTA' A
#
# COMPACT_ATOMS: atom_id res chain seq x y z
N ARG A 1 -23.80 -34.31 19.98
CA ARG A 1 -24.61 -33.78 18.85
C ARG A 1 -23.71 -32.79 18.13
N LEU A 2 -23.29 -33.13 16.92
CA LEU A 2 -22.46 -32.28 16.05
C LEU A 2 -23.43 -31.57 15.10
N ASP A 3 -24.13 -30.54 15.58
CA ASP A 3 -24.61 -29.46 14.71
C ASP A 3 -23.35 -28.60 14.52
N ASP A 4 -22.67 -28.46 13.39
CA ASP A 4 -23.14 -28.41 12.03
C ASP A 4 -21.88 -28.43 11.12
N GLY A 5 -21.45 -29.59 10.62
CA GLY A 5 -20.23 -29.69 9.80
C GLY A 5 -20.21 -28.71 8.61
N THR A 6 -21.36 -28.49 8.00
CA THR A 6 -21.57 -27.51 6.91
C THR A 6 -21.40 -26.06 7.37
N HIS A 7 -21.93 -25.68 8.53
CA HIS A 7 -21.75 -24.32 9.05
C HIS A 7 -20.29 -24.06 9.47
N CYS A 8 -19.53 -25.09 9.85
CA CYS A 8 -18.09 -24.97 10.11
C CYS A 8 -17.29 -24.73 8.82
N GLU A 9 -17.59 -25.45 7.74
CA GLU A 9 -16.92 -25.29 6.43
C GLU A 9 -17.21 -23.90 5.82
N GLU A 10 -18.46 -23.45 5.86
CA GLU A 10 -18.83 -22.10 5.40
C GLU A 10 -18.13 -21.01 6.22
N ALA A 11 -18.07 -21.17 7.55
CA ALA A 11 -17.37 -20.24 8.42
C ALA A 11 -15.86 -20.22 8.16
N SER A 12 -15.23 -21.38 7.92
CA SER A 12 -13.81 -21.47 7.57
C SER A 12 -13.52 -20.76 6.25
N SER A 13 -14.33 -21.02 5.22
CA SER A 13 -14.18 -20.38 3.91
C SER A 13 -14.29 -18.86 4.00
N LEU A 14 -15.26 -18.33 4.75
CA LEU A 14 -15.39 -16.89 4.98
C LEU A 14 -14.18 -16.32 5.73
N ALA A 15 -13.69 -17.03 6.75
CA ALA A 15 -12.51 -16.60 7.52
C ALA A 15 -11.24 -16.60 6.65
N GLU A 16 -11.04 -17.61 5.82
CA GLU A 16 -9.92 -17.72 4.89
C GLU A 16 -9.94 -16.60 3.84
N HIS A 17 -11.10 -16.34 3.24
CA HIS A 17 -11.27 -15.20 2.33
C HIS A 17 -10.94 -13.88 3.03
N LYS A 18 -11.47 -13.68 4.23
CA LYS A 18 -11.20 -12.45 4.98
C LYS A 18 -9.72 -12.31 5.35
N LEU A 19 -9.07 -13.42 5.68
CA LEU A 19 -7.64 -13.45 5.97
C LEU A 19 -6.81 -13.09 4.74
N GLN A 20 -7.22 -13.55 3.55
CA GLN A 20 -6.61 -13.15 2.29
C GLN A 20 -6.76 -11.64 2.06
N ASP A 21 -7.96 -11.08 2.21
CA ASP A 21 -8.20 -9.63 2.09
C ASP A 21 -7.30 -8.82 3.05
N VAL A 22 -7.14 -9.30 4.28
CA VAL A 22 -6.29 -8.64 5.28
C VAL A 22 -4.83 -8.67 4.85
N ARG A 23 -4.34 -9.81 4.35
CA ARG A 23 -2.96 -9.95 3.85
C ARG A 23 -2.70 -9.05 2.66
N GLU A 24 -3.64 -8.92 1.74
CA GLU A 24 -3.54 -8.01 0.60
C GLU A 24 -3.47 -6.55 1.06
N LYS A 25 -4.35 -6.14 1.98
CA LYS A 25 -4.29 -4.78 2.57
C LYS A 25 -2.98 -4.52 3.30
N MET A 26 -2.46 -5.50 4.04
CA MET A 26 -1.16 -5.37 4.69
C MET A 26 -0.03 -5.21 3.67
N ALA A 27 -0.06 -5.96 2.56
CA ALA A 27 0.91 -5.83 1.49
C ALA A 27 0.83 -4.44 0.83
N ASP A 28 -0.38 -3.91 0.62
CA ASP A 28 -0.57 -2.55 0.09
C ASP A 28 -0.01 -1.49 1.03
N LEU A 29 -0.30 -1.60 2.33
CA LEU A 29 0.23 -0.69 3.34
C LEU A 29 1.76 -0.77 3.44
N ALA A 30 2.34 -1.97 3.39
CA ALA A 30 3.80 -2.15 3.39
C ALA A 30 4.45 -1.50 2.17
N ARG A 31 3.82 -1.56 0.99
CA ARG A 31 4.31 -0.84 -0.20
C ARG A 31 4.26 0.68 -0.02
N MET A 32 3.17 1.21 0.54
CA MET A 32 3.05 2.64 0.84
C MET A 32 4.09 3.07 1.87
N GLU A 33 4.28 2.30 2.94
CA GLU A 33 5.27 2.54 3.98
C GLU A 33 6.69 2.61 3.41
N ALA A 34 7.06 1.67 2.53
CA ALA A 34 8.39 1.67 1.92
C ALA A 34 8.66 2.96 1.14
N VAL A 35 7.73 3.38 0.28
CA VAL A 35 7.87 4.62 -0.50
C VAL A 35 7.93 5.85 0.40
N LEU A 36 7.07 5.92 1.42
CA LEU A 36 7.06 7.03 2.36
C LEU A 36 8.36 7.09 3.17
N SER A 37 8.86 5.94 3.63
CA SER A 37 10.13 5.82 4.34
C SER A 37 11.30 6.34 3.49
N ASP A 38 11.37 5.92 2.22
CA ASP A 38 12.42 6.34 1.30
C ASP A 38 12.37 7.85 1.04
N LEU A 39 11.18 8.42 0.81
CA LEU A 39 11.01 9.86 0.59
C LEU A 39 11.40 10.69 1.82
N VAL A 40 11.04 10.22 3.02
CA VAL A 40 11.42 10.87 4.28
C VAL A 40 12.92 10.80 4.50
N CYS A 41 13.55 9.64 4.27
CA CYS A 41 15.00 9.47 4.34
C CYS A 41 15.74 10.40 3.36
N ALA A 42 15.28 10.48 2.11
CA ALA A 42 15.85 11.39 1.11
C ALA A 42 15.69 12.86 1.50
N CYS A 43 14.53 13.23 2.06
CA CYS A 43 14.28 14.58 2.56
C CYS A 43 15.25 14.97 3.68
N HIS A 44 15.47 14.07 4.65
CA HIS A 44 16.40 14.31 5.76
C HIS A 44 17.87 14.28 5.35
N SER A 45 18.23 13.50 4.34
CA SER A 45 19.62 13.38 3.84
C SER A 45 20.02 14.51 2.90
N ARG A 46 19.09 15.39 2.53
CA ARG A 46 19.31 16.53 1.63
C ARG A 46 20.38 17.47 2.19
N GLN A 47 21.39 17.79 1.37
CA GLN A 47 22.43 18.76 1.71
C GLN A 47 22.38 19.98 0.78
N GLY A 48 22.58 21.17 1.34
CA GLY A 48 22.58 22.45 0.61
C GLY A 48 21.20 22.98 0.23
N ASN A 49 21.19 23.95 -0.69
CA ASN A 49 19.99 24.66 -1.13
C ASN A 49 19.28 24.00 -2.32
N VAL A 50 19.24 22.66 -2.34
CA VAL A 50 18.44 21.93 -3.34
C VAL A 50 16.96 21.88 -2.92
N SER A 51 16.06 21.76 -3.90
CA SER A 51 14.61 21.59 -3.66
C SER A 51 14.34 20.34 -2.82
N CYS A 52 13.27 20.35 -2.02
CA CYS A 52 12.89 19.24 -1.16
C CYS A 52 12.49 18.01 -2.01
N PRO A 53 13.20 16.87 -1.91
CA PRO A 53 12.90 15.67 -2.70
C PRO A 53 11.48 15.16 -2.49
N LEU A 54 10.96 15.22 -1.26
CA LEU A 54 9.59 14.83 -0.94
C LEU A 54 8.57 15.70 -1.71
N ILE A 55 8.74 17.03 -1.68
CA ILE A 55 7.84 17.95 -2.40
C ILE A 55 7.94 17.72 -3.91
N ALA A 56 9.15 17.54 -4.43
CA ALA A 56 9.38 17.27 -5.85
C ALA A 56 8.69 15.98 -6.31
N SER A 57 8.76 14.90 -5.52
CA SER A 57 8.07 13.63 -5.81
C SER A 57 6.55 13.76 -5.78
N LEU A 58 5.99 14.49 -4.79
CA LEU A 58 4.55 14.75 -4.72
C LEU A 58 4.05 15.59 -5.91
N GLN A 59 4.85 16.56 -6.36
CA GLN A 59 4.53 17.38 -7.53
C GLN A 59 4.67 16.58 -8.84
N GLY A 60 5.71 15.76 -8.99
CA GLY A 60 5.92 14.91 -10.16
C GLY A 60 4.86 13.80 -10.31
N GLY A 61 4.34 13.28 -9.20
CA GLY A 61 3.23 12.31 -9.19
C GLY A 61 1.90 12.85 -9.73
N THR A 62 1.72 14.18 -9.75
CA THR A 62 0.53 14.80 -10.35
C THR A 62 0.56 14.83 -11.89
N SER A 63 1.70 14.52 -12.51
CA SER A 63 1.87 14.60 -13.98
C SER A 63 1.60 13.29 -14.73
N LEU A 64 1.39 12.16 -14.06
CA LEU A 64 1.11 10.87 -14.72
C LEU A 64 -0.34 10.74 -15.22
N ALA A 65 -1.24 11.66 -14.84
CA ALA A 65 -2.60 11.72 -15.38
C ALA A 65 -2.70 12.44 -16.74
N GLY A 66 -1.59 12.96 -17.29
CA GLY A 66 -1.56 13.74 -18.54
C GLY A 66 -0.86 13.10 -19.74
N ALA A 67 -0.21 11.93 -19.59
CA ALA A 67 0.51 11.28 -20.68
C ALA A 67 -0.27 10.07 -21.24
N SER A 68 -1.46 10.33 -21.76
CA SER A 68 -2.13 9.46 -22.72
C SER A 68 -2.41 10.24 -23.99
N THR A 69 -1.39 10.39 -24.84
CA THR A 69 -1.55 10.68 -26.26
C THR A 69 -0.41 10.02 -27.05
N ALA A 70 -0.64 8.80 -27.51
CA ALA A 70 -0.34 8.30 -28.85
C ALA A 70 -0.86 6.87 -28.97
#